data_AF-A0A9P8NJ81-F1
#
_entry.id   AF-A0A9P8NJ81-F1
#
_cell.length_a   1.000
_cell.length_b   1.000
_cell.length_c   1.000
_cell.angle_alpha   90.00
_cell.angle_beta   90.00
_cell.angle_gamma   90.00
#
_symmetry.space_group_name_H-M   'P 1'
#
loop_
_entity.id
_entity.type
_entity.pdbx_description
1 polymer ?
#
loop_
_entity_poly.entity_id
_entity_poly.type
_entity_poly.pdbx_seq_one_letter_code
_entity_poly.pdbx_strand_id
1 'polypeptide(L)'
;MPSTFSTHTALRLRGNCPAITSMASSRVQHRHLRYQPAAIRDCYSLLARGYSSPSSSPKSHTRSPSSSQPGSPIVPSISSTATTSLSNDVNPPPSTRPADLNLPEPVSASAGPADKLKRYVALGRAYLSFYKTGLKNVYHNYRASLPLRRSLGLPVYLPISPPPAPSTTSTNNKTTPFREAVKSQNLSRANFQLVRRAAYDVRRMIPFTLILIVCGEMTPLAVLALGNAVTPFTCRVPQQIKKARLQHAARKRAALAAHQAQARGSVTGPAAGSDAERELLAREFAHPGWVEKASAQEILQACAALGLVRTHTRPAALVPWLYRPRLRRYVEYLALDDELIRQGGGVPAMEAAEVSIAVEERGGVGVADGKEYWEAEREERRWLERWLGRA
;
A
#
# COMPACT_ATOMS: atom_id res chain seq x y z
N MET A 1 -36.85 -63.01 50.16
CA MET A 1 -35.87 -64.03 49.74
C MET A 1 -34.99 -63.46 48.63
N PRO A 2 -33.67 -63.73 48.61
CA PRO A 2 -32.66 -62.90 47.97
C PRO A 2 -31.93 -63.57 46.78
N SER A 3 -31.15 -62.81 46.02
CA SER A 3 -29.85 -63.21 45.41
C SER A 3 -29.19 -61.95 44.82
N THR A 4 -28.18 -61.33 45.47
CA THR A 4 -26.71 -61.58 45.37
C THR A 4 -26.19 -61.47 43.93
N PHE A 5 -25.27 -60.55 43.60
CA PHE A 5 -23.83 -60.72 43.82
C PHE A 5 -23.04 -59.40 44.05
N SER A 6 -22.27 -59.40 45.15
CA SER A 6 -20.95 -58.77 45.42
C SER A 6 -19.86 -59.39 44.51
N THR A 7 -18.61 -58.96 44.32
CA THR A 7 -17.60 -58.03 44.91
C THR A 7 -16.41 -58.02 43.91
N HIS A 8 -15.54 -57.00 43.77
CA HIS A 8 -14.25 -56.75 44.47
C HIS A 8 -13.57 -55.57 43.70
N THR A 9 -13.12 -54.44 44.28
CA THR A 9 -12.04 -54.18 45.26
C THR A 9 -10.67 -54.68 44.76
N ALA A 10 -9.73 -53.83 44.30
CA ALA A 10 -8.64 -53.14 45.03
C ALA A 10 -7.42 -53.06 44.04
N LEU A 11 -6.34 -52.27 44.14
CA LEU A 11 -5.78 -51.32 45.08
C LEU A 11 -4.62 -50.56 44.38
N ARG A 12 -4.41 -49.33 44.86
CA ARG A 12 -3.23 -48.42 44.84
C ARG A 12 -1.84 -48.97 44.48
N LEU A 13 -0.99 -48.08 43.95
CA LEU A 13 0.39 -47.70 44.40
C LEU A 13 0.80 -46.44 43.59
N ARG A 14 0.97 -45.23 44.13
CA ARG A 14 2.02 -44.62 44.99
C ARG A 14 3.42 -44.50 44.33
N GLY A 15 3.94 -43.27 44.27
CA GLY A 15 5.36 -42.90 44.00
C GLY A 15 5.47 -41.52 43.34
N ASN A 16 5.63 -40.43 44.09
CA ASN A 16 6.87 -39.82 44.63
C ASN A 16 7.44 -38.68 43.75
N CYS A 17 7.48 -37.48 44.33
CA CYS A 17 8.25 -36.30 43.86
C CYS A 17 9.77 -36.51 44.02
N PRO A 18 10.62 -35.61 43.50
CA PRO A 18 11.03 -34.48 44.34
C PRO A 18 11.21 -33.13 43.62
N ALA A 19 11.19 -32.06 44.43
CA ALA A 19 11.61 -30.70 44.11
C ALA A 19 13.11 -30.53 44.40
N ILE A 20 13.80 -29.68 43.61
CA ILE A 20 15.13 -29.13 43.93
C ILE A 20 15.16 -27.63 43.56
N THR A 21 15.15 -26.81 44.61
CA THR A 21 16.03 -25.70 44.99
C THR A 21 16.61 -24.70 43.96
N SER A 22 16.23 -23.43 44.20
CA SER A 22 16.96 -22.15 44.12
C SER A 22 18.48 -22.14 43.86
N MET A 23 18.95 -21.24 42.97
CA MET A 23 20.23 -20.52 43.10
C MET A 23 20.16 -19.10 42.45
N ALA A 24 20.30 -18.11 43.32
CA ALA A 24 21.10 -16.87 43.25
C ALA A 24 21.22 -16.01 41.96
N SER A 25 20.96 -14.72 42.20
CA SER A 25 21.44 -13.51 41.54
C SER A 25 22.86 -13.53 40.97
N SER A 26 23.04 -12.83 39.85
CA SER A 26 24.26 -12.05 39.59
C SER A 26 23.93 -10.77 38.84
N ARG A 27 24.12 -9.64 39.55
CA ARG A 27 24.27 -8.29 38.99
C ARG A 27 25.52 -8.29 38.12
N VAL A 28 25.42 -7.79 36.89
CA VAL A 28 26.57 -7.26 36.16
C VAL A 28 26.29 -5.79 35.87
N GLN A 29 27.07 -4.94 36.52
CA GLN A 29 27.12 -3.50 36.34
C GLN A 29 27.83 -3.14 35.02
N HIS A 30 27.28 -2.12 34.38
CA HIS A 30 27.93 -1.10 33.55
C HIS A 30 29.36 -1.35 33.02
N ARG A 31 29.49 -1.30 31.70
CA ARG A 31 30.50 -0.44 31.07
C ARG A 31 29.89 0.38 29.94
N HIS A 32 29.76 1.67 30.22
CA HIS A 32 29.62 2.73 29.22
C HIS A 32 30.86 2.74 28.34
N LEU A 33 30.69 2.51 27.04
CA LEU A 33 31.63 3.01 26.04
C LEU A 33 30.93 4.13 25.28
N ARG A 34 31.28 5.36 25.67
CA ARG A 34 31.04 6.58 24.92
C ARG A 34 31.77 6.44 23.58
N TYR A 35 31.03 6.44 22.48
CA TYR A 35 31.60 6.67 21.16
C TYR A 35 31.08 8.03 20.69
N GLN A 36 31.94 9.04 20.79
CA GLN A 36 31.75 10.33 20.13
C GLN A 36 32.10 10.18 18.65
N PRO A 37 31.28 10.65 17.71
CA PRO A 37 31.73 10.85 16.33
C PRO A 37 32.44 12.19 16.23
N ALA A 38 33.75 12.15 15.97
CA ALA A 38 34.49 13.30 15.50
C ALA A 38 34.15 13.58 14.03
N ALA A 39 34.05 14.88 13.74
CA ALA A 39 33.76 15.48 12.46
C ALA A 39 34.58 14.93 11.28
N ILE A 40 33.91 14.65 10.16
CA ILE A 40 34.44 15.04 8.85
C ILE A 40 33.38 15.84 8.12
N ARG A 41 33.76 17.10 7.98
CA ARG A 41 33.16 18.23 7.29
C ARG A 41 33.50 18.12 5.81
N ASP A 42 32.63 18.68 4.97
CA ASP A 42 32.94 19.20 3.62
C ASP A 42 33.49 18.23 2.56
N CYS A 43 32.59 17.78 1.68
CA CYS A 43 32.87 17.55 0.25
C CYS A 43 31.62 17.93 -0.56
N TYR A 44 31.25 19.21 -0.53
CA TYR A 44 30.41 19.83 -1.55
C TYR A 44 31.32 20.52 -2.56
N SER A 45 31.56 19.89 -3.69
CA SER A 45 31.88 20.53 -4.98
C SER A 45 32.41 19.47 -5.92
N LEU A 46 32.16 19.67 -7.22
CA LEU A 46 32.59 18.84 -8.34
C LEU A 46 31.62 17.69 -8.68
N LEU A 47 30.54 18.05 -9.37
CA LEU A 47 30.18 17.47 -10.68
C LEU A 47 29.13 18.40 -11.33
N ALA A 48 29.54 19.65 -11.58
CA ALA A 48 28.91 20.50 -12.57
C ALA A 48 29.77 20.40 -13.84
N ARG A 49 29.32 19.61 -14.81
CA ARG A 49 29.81 19.71 -16.19
C ARG A 49 28.61 19.60 -17.11
N GLY A 50 28.28 20.76 -17.68
CA GLY A 50 27.25 20.90 -18.69
C GLY A 50 27.62 20.16 -19.97
N TYR A 51 26.58 19.72 -20.67
CA TYR A 51 26.65 19.43 -22.10
C TYR A 51 25.44 20.09 -22.77
N SER A 52 25.78 21.17 -23.46
CA SER A 52 25.38 21.57 -24.81
C SER A 52 24.08 20.98 -25.36
N SER A 53 23.11 21.87 -25.55
CA SER A 53 21.98 21.71 -26.48
C SER A 53 22.47 21.56 -27.92
N PRO A 54 21.81 20.74 -28.76
CA PRO A 54 21.71 21.01 -30.17
C PRO A 54 20.34 21.64 -30.46
N SER A 55 20.39 22.84 -31.05
CA SER A 55 19.27 23.44 -31.77
C SER A 55 18.98 22.62 -33.02
N SER A 56 17.71 22.30 -33.27
CA SER A 56 17.24 22.04 -34.63
C SER A 56 15.93 22.77 -34.87
N SER A 57 15.96 23.54 -35.95
CA SER A 57 14.97 24.46 -36.49
C SER A 57 13.64 23.78 -36.86
N PRO A 58 12.53 24.53 -36.88
CA PRO A 58 11.20 24.00 -37.16
C PRO A 58 11.00 23.78 -38.67
N LYS A 59 10.60 22.58 -39.07
CA LYS A 59 10.03 22.35 -40.41
C LYS A 59 8.51 22.42 -40.30
N SER A 60 7.98 23.54 -40.78
CA SER A 60 6.57 23.75 -41.08
C SER A 60 6.15 22.82 -42.21
N HIS A 61 5.13 21.98 -41.98
CA HIS A 61 4.39 21.34 -43.05
C HIS A 61 2.91 21.70 -42.96
N THR A 62 2.49 22.36 -44.04
CA THR A 62 1.19 22.89 -44.37
C THR A 62 0.12 21.79 -44.38
N ARG A 63 -1.00 22.10 -43.70
CA ARG A 63 -2.24 21.35 -43.68
C ARG A 63 -2.99 21.51 -45.01
N SER A 64 -3.60 20.44 -45.52
CA SER A 64 -4.70 20.53 -46.49
C SER A 64 -5.81 19.54 -46.09
N PRO A 65 -7.11 19.90 -46.24
CA PRO A 65 -8.25 19.14 -45.71
C PRO A 65 -8.94 18.28 -46.78
N SER A 66 -9.70 17.26 -46.32
CA SER A 66 -10.69 16.41 -47.05
C SER A 66 -10.45 14.94 -46.62
N SER A 67 -11.40 14.06 -46.26
CA SER A 67 -12.87 13.98 -46.37
C SER A 67 -13.38 13.04 -45.26
N SER A 68 -14.65 13.22 -44.91
CA SER A 68 -15.52 12.49 -43.98
C SER A 68 -15.79 11.02 -44.32
N GLN A 69 -15.78 10.10 -43.33
CA GLN A 69 -16.88 9.16 -42.97
C GLN A 69 -16.50 8.17 -41.82
N PRO A 70 -17.47 7.45 -41.19
CA PRO A 70 -17.61 7.40 -39.71
C PRO A 70 -17.27 6.05 -39.03
N GLY A 71 -17.15 6.10 -37.70
CA GLY A 71 -17.66 5.05 -36.80
C GLY A 71 -16.66 4.07 -36.19
N SER A 72 -16.11 4.39 -35.01
CA SER A 72 -15.74 3.44 -33.94
C SER A 72 -15.43 4.20 -32.64
N PRO A 73 -15.72 3.65 -31.45
CA PRO A 73 -15.66 4.38 -30.20
C PRO A 73 -14.22 4.69 -29.82
N ILE A 74 -13.92 5.99 -29.77
CA ILE A 74 -12.66 6.53 -29.28
C ILE A 74 -12.61 6.30 -27.77
N VAL A 75 -11.88 5.27 -27.34
CA VAL A 75 -11.39 5.20 -25.96
C VAL A 75 -10.19 6.16 -25.90
N PRO A 76 -10.23 7.26 -25.13
CA PRO A 76 -9.10 8.16 -25.07
C PRO A 76 -7.92 7.45 -24.40
N SER A 77 -6.80 7.33 -25.12
CA SER A 77 -5.51 6.96 -24.56
C SER A 77 -5.04 8.08 -23.62
N ILE A 78 -5.26 7.90 -22.32
CA ILE A 78 -4.86 8.86 -21.28
C ILE A 78 -3.36 8.69 -20.98
N SER A 79 -2.50 9.04 -21.94
CA SER A 79 -1.09 9.31 -21.64
C SER A 79 -0.94 10.76 -21.17
N SER A 80 -1.59 11.09 -20.06
CA SER A 80 -1.49 12.42 -19.44
C SER A 80 -0.16 12.50 -18.69
N THR A 81 0.83 13.09 -19.36
CA THR A 81 2.05 13.58 -18.70
C THR A 81 1.63 14.63 -17.67
N ALA A 82 2.25 14.62 -16.48
CA ALA A 82 1.88 15.43 -15.32
C ALA A 82 1.60 16.90 -15.65
N THR A 83 0.32 17.24 -15.78
CA THR A 83 -0.16 18.62 -15.79
C THR A 83 -0.03 19.18 -14.38
N THR A 84 0.29 20.47 -14.26
CA THR A 84 0.31 21.20 -12.99
C THR A 84 -1.04 21.04 -12.29
N SER A 85 -1.06 20.26 -11.21
CA SER A 85 -2.28 20.00 -10.43
C SER A 85 -2.70 21.28 -9.71
N LEU A 86 -4.00 21.59 -9.80
CA LEU A 86 -4.59 22.70 -9.05
C LEU A 86 -4.58 22.39 -7.55
N SER A 87 -4.66 23.41 -6.71
CA SER A 87 -4.71 23.26 -5.24
C SER A 87 -5.87 22.39 -4.75
N ASN A 88 -6.94 22.26 -5.55
CA ASN A 88 -8.13 21.48 -5.21
C ASN A 88 -8.21 20.13 -5.95
N ASP A 89 -7.15 19.73 -6.67
CA ASP A 89 -7.17 18.49 -7.44
C ASP A 89 -7.21 17.25 -6.52
N VAL A 90 -8.26 16.44 -6.68
CA VAL A 90 -8.48 15.24 -5.86
C VAL A 90 -7.83 13.98 -6.45
N ASN A 91 -7.55 13.98 -7.75
CA ASN A 91 -7.11 12.79 -8.47
C ASN A 91 -5.60 12.89 -8.78
N PRO A 92 -4.76 12.01 -8.21
CA PRO A 92 -3.34 11.99 -8.56
C PRO A 92 -3.14 11.65 -10.04
N PRO A 93 -1.98 12.03 -10.62
CA PRO A 93 -1.67 11.74 -12.01
C PRO A 93 -1.88 10.26 -12.36
N PRO A 94 -2.48 9.93 -13.51
CA PRO A 94 -2.69 8.54 -13.95
C PRO A 94 -1.41 7.70 -13.96
N SER A 95 -0.26 8.34 -14.19
CA SER A 95 1.06 7.71 -14.12
C SER A 95 1.39 7.12 -12.74
N THR A 96 0.68 7.47 -11.66
CA THR A 96 0.85 6.87 -10.33
C THR A 96 0.16 5.51 -10.17
N ARG A 97 -0.62 5.09 -11.18
CA ARG A 97 -1.31 3.81 -11.25
C ARG A 97 -0.57 2.84 -12.18
N PRO A 98 -0.84 1.53 -12.11
CA PRO A 98 -0.35 0.57 -13.09
C PRO A 98 -0.68 1.02 -14.51
N ALA A 99 0.26 0.86 -15.45
CA ALA A 99 -0.01 1.13 -16.86
C ALA A 99 -1.04 0.15 -17.44
N ASP A 100 -1.76 0.53 -18.48
CA ASP A 100 -2.71 -0.37 -19.12
C ASP A 100 -1.99 -1.51 -19.83
N LEU A 101 -2.33 -2.74 -19.46
CA LEU A 101 -1.78 -3.95 -20.06
C LEU A 101 -2.73 -4.47 -21.13
N ASN A 102 -2.50 -4.05 -22.37
CA ASN A 102 -3.27 -4.49 -23.55
C ASN A 102 -2.71 -5.82 -24.06
N LEU A 103 -3.38 -6.92 -23.70
CA LEU A 103 -3.01 -8.26 -24.14
C LEU A 103 -3.61 -8.56 -25.51
N PRO A 104 -2.88 -9.24 -26.43
CA PRO A 104 -3.45 -9.67 -27.69
C PRO A 104 -4.58 -10.69 -27.44
N GLU A 105 -5.56 -10.71 -28.34
CA GLU A 105 -6.72 -11.59 -28.24
C GLU A 105 -6.30 -13.08 -28.13
N PRO A 106 -7.07 -13.89 -27.40
CA PRO A 106 -6.89 -15.34 -27.41
C PRO A 106 -7.06 -15.88 -28.83
N VAL A 107 -6.07 -16.63 -29.29
CA VAL A 107 -6.13 -17.33 -30.58
C VAL A 107 -6.92 -18.64 -30.41
N SER A 108 -7.74 -19.01 -31.40
CA SER A 108 -8.52 -20.27 -31.39
C SER A 108 -7.64 -21.49 -31.11
N ALA A 109 -8.20 -22.49 -30.40
CA ALA A 109 -7.51 -23.75 -30.13
C ALA A 109 -7.04 -24.46 -31.41
N SER A 110 -7.79 -24.30 -32.51
CA SER A 110 -7.53 -24.86 -33.84
C SER A 110 -6.51 -24.08 -34.67
N ALA A 111 -5.99 -22.95 -34.18
CA ALA A 111 -5.07 -22.13 -34.96
C ALA A 111 -3.71 -22.81 -35.16
N GLY A 112 -3.11 -22.51 -36.33
CA GLY A 112 -1.81 -23.06 -36.72
C GLY A 112 -0.65 -22.62 -35.80
N PRO A 113 0.47 -23.37 -35.80
CA PRO A 113 1.64 -23.05 -34.97
C PRO A 113 2.19 -21.64 -35.20
N ALA A 114 2.14 -21.14 -36.44
CA ALA A 114 2.61 -19.81 -36.80
C ALA A 114 1.81 -18.69 -36.10
N ASP A 115 0.48 -18.82 -36.01
CA ASP A 115 -0.36 -17.80 -35.37
C ASP A 115 -0.23 -17.84 -33.84
N LYS A 116 -0.01 -19.03 -33.27
CA LYS A 116 0.37 -19.18 -31.87
C LYS A 116 1.70 -18.48 -31.57
N LEU A 117 2.72 -18.67 -32.43
CA LEU A 117 4.00 -17.99 -32.30
C LEU A 117 3.87 -16.45 -32.42
N LYS A 118 3.12 -15.95 -33.41
CA LYS A 118 2.82 -14.51 -33.55
C LYS A 118 2.20 -13.95 -32.27
N ARG A 119 1.24 -14.68 -31.67
CA ARG A 119 0.61 -14.28 -30.41
C ARG A 119 1.61 -14.24 -29.26
N TYR A 120 2.50 -15.23 -29.12
CA TYR A 120 3.53 -15.20 -28.06
C TYR A 120 4.48 -14.01 -28.21
N VAL A 121 4.88 -13.67 -29.44
CA VAL A 121 5.70 -12.48 -29.72
C VAL A 121 4.93 -11.20 -29.38
N ALA A 122 3.66 -11.09 -29.78
CA ALA A 122 2.81 -9.95 -29.44
C ALA A 122 2.61 -9.81 -27.93
N LEU A 123 2.42 -10.93 -27.23
CA LEU A 123 2.30 -10.98 -25.77
C LEU A 123 3.58 -10.48 -25.10
N GLY A 124 4.75 -10.96 -25.55
CA GLY A 124 6.05 -10.51 -25.06
C GLY A 124 6.25 -9.00 -25.25
N ARG A 125 5.89 -8.47 -26.42
CA ARG A 125 5.94 -7.02 -26.71
C ARG A 125 5.00 -6.22 -25.81
N ALA A 126 3.79 -6.71 -25.56
CA ALA A 126 2.83 -6.06 -24.68
C ALA A 126 3.37 -5.95 -23.24
N TYR A 127 3.90 -7.04 -22.68
CA TYR A 127 4.52 -7.02 -21.34
C TYR A 127 5.76 -6.14 -21.28
N LEU A 128 6.62 -6.17 -22.31
CA LEU A 128 7.80 -5.32 -22.37
C LEU A 128 7.42 -3.83 -22.37
N SER A 129 6.43 -3.45 -23.18
CA SER A 129 5.90 -2.08 -23.23
C SER A 129 5.29 -1.65 -21.90
N PHE A 130 4.51 -2.53 -21.27
CA PHE A 130 3.92 -2.31 -19.95
C PHE A 130 5.00 -2.04 -18.89
N TYR A 131 6.01 -2.90 -18.75
CA TYR A 131 7.07 -2.71 -17.75
C TYR A 131 7.93 -1.48 -18.05
N LYS A 132 8.26 -1.22 -19.33
CA LYS A 132 8.99 -0.01 -19.72
C LYS A 132 8.23 1.25 -19.32
N THR A 133 6.93 1.28 -19.57
CA THR A 133 6.05 2.40 -19.21
C THR A 133 5.95 2.55 -17.70
N GLY A 134 5.74 1.44 -16.97
CA GLY A 134 5.66 1.44 -15.51
C GLY A 134 6.94 2.00 -14.86
N LEU A 135 8.12 1.57 -15.32
CA LEU A 135 9.42 2.05 -14.83
C LEU A 135 9.65 3.53 -15.17
N LYS A 136 9.29 3.96 -16.38
CA LYS A 136 9.33 5.37 -16.78
C LYS A 136 8.43 6.22 -15.88
N ASN A 137 7.24 5.72 -15.54
CA ASN A 137 6.33 6.38 -14.61
C ASN A 137 6.91 6.50 -13.20
N VAL A 138 7.59 5.47 -12.67
CA VAL A 138 8.29 5.58 -11.36
C VAL A 138 9.25 6.78 -11.36
N TYR A 139 10.08 6.88 -12.39
CA TYR A 139 11.06 7.96 -12.52
C TYR A 139 10.39 9.34 -12.58
N HIS A 140 9.40 9.51 -13.46
CA HIS A 140 8.71 10.80 -13.62
C HIS A 140 7.91 11.19 -12.38
N ASN A 141 7.19 10.26 -11.76
CA ASN A 141 6.44 10.50 -10.54
C ASN A 141 7.37 10.93 -9.40
N TYR A 142 8.51 10.25 -9.26
CA TYR A 142 9.49 10.62 -8.24
C TYR A 142 10.07 12.00 -8.50
N ARG A 143 10.47 12.30 -9.74
CA ARG A 143 10.99 13.63 -10.12
C ARG A 143 9.95 14.73 -9.87
N ALA A 144 8.69 14.50 -10.20
CA ALA A 144 7.58 15.43 -9.93
C ALA A 144 7.31 15.59 -8.44
N SER A 145 7.55 14.55 -7.62
CA SER A 145 7.40 14.62 -6.17
C SER A 145 8.51 15.43 -5.48
N LEU A 146 9.69 15.60 -6.09
CA LEU A 146 10.85 16.25 -5.45
C LEU A 146 10.58 17.66 -4.90
N PRO A 147 10.00 18.62 -5.65
CA PRO A 147 9.70 19.94 -5.09
C PRO A 147 8.75 19.87 -3.90
N LEU A 148 7.72 19.02 -3.97
CA LEU A 148 6.75 18.81 -2.89
C LEU A 148 7.41 18.16 -1.66
N ARG A 149 8.33 17.22 -1.87
CA ARG A 149 9.09 16.60 -0.75
C ARG A 149 9.96 17.63 -0.03
N ARG A 150 10.61 18.53 -0.78
CA ARG A 150 11.42 19.60 -0.18
C ARG A 150 10.56 20.57 0.62
N SER A 151 9.39 20.99 0.10
CA SER A 151 8.49 21.90 0.82
C SER A 151 7.89 21.29 2.09
N LEU A 152 7.72 19.96 2.11
CA LEU A 152 7.24 19.20 3.27
C LEU A 152 8.35 18.74 4.23
N GLY A 153 9.62 19.11 3.99
CA GLY A 153 10.75 18.70 4.83
C GLY A 153 11.01 17.18 4.82
N LEU A 154 10.60 16.47 3.76
CA LEU A 154 10.77 15.02 3.64
C LEU A 154 12.12 14.66 3.00
N PRO A 155 12.74 13.53 3.41
CA PRO A 155 14.02 13.10 2.83
C PRO A 155 13.88 12.77 1.34
N VAL A 156 14.89 13.16 0.57
CA VAL A 156 14.96 12.90 -0.87
C VAL A 156 15.66 11.57 -1.15
N TYR A 157 16.90 11.39 -0.71
CA TYR A 157 17.76 10.25 -1.11
C TYR A 157 17.22 8.86 -0.74
N LEU A 158 16.45 8.74 0.35
CA LEU A 158 15.74 7.51 0.72
C LEU A 158 14.30 7.88 1.08
N PRO A 159 13.39 7.92 0.10
CA PRO A 159 12.12 8.55 0.30
C PRO A 159 11.25 7.70 1.23
N ILE A 160 10.87 8.30 2.37
CA ILE A 160 9.89 7.74 3.30
C ILE A 160 8.49 8.17 2.83
N SER A 161 7.51 7.27 2.93
CA SER A 161 6.10 7.62 2.69
C SER A 161 5.59 8.47 3.85
N PRO A 162 4.90 9.59 3.56
CA PRO A 162 4.25 10.39 4.59
C PRO A 162 3.04 9.65 5.21
N PRO A 163 2.66 9.99 6.45
CA PRO A 163 3.37 10.90 7.36
C PRO A 163 4.67 10.26 7.92
N PRO A 164 5.71 11.07 8.23
CA PRO A 164 6.94 10.57 8.83
C PRO A 164 6.67 9.99 10.24
N ALA A 165 7.61 9.20 10.76
CA ALA A 165 7.51 8.78 12.16
C ALA A 165 7.65 10.01 13.08
N PRO A 166 6.88 10.08 14.18
CA PRO A 166 7.06 11.14 15.16
C PRO A 166 8.50 11.08 15.69
N SER A 167 9.23 12.19 15.57
CA SER A 167 10.62 12.28 16.04
C SER A 167 10.63 12.33 17.56
N THR A 168 11.27 11.34 18.20
CA THR A 168 11.53 11.35 19.66
C THR A 168 12.65 12.32 20.05
N THR A 169 13.37 12.88 19.07
CA THR A 169 14.51 13.78 19.25
C THR A 169 14.10 15.24 19.02
N SER A 170 13.10 15.74 19.75
CA SER A 170 12.73 17.16 19.71
C SER A 170 13.37 17.90 20.88
N THR A 171 14.69 18.07 20.81
CA THR A 171 15.42 19.04 21.61
C THR A 171 15.67 20.26 20.70
N ASN A 172 14.86 21.30 20.89
CA ASN A 172 15.12 22.69 20.47
C ASN A 172 14.96 23.14 19.01
N ASN A 173 13.88 22.79 18.28
CA ASN A 173 13.41 23.64 17.17
C ASN A 173 11.91 23.39 16.89
N LYS A 174 11.17 24.45 16.51
CA LYS A 174 9.74 24.42 16.12
C LYS A 174 9.51 23.46 14.95
N THR A 175 9.38 22.16 15.23
CA THR A 175 8.93 21.19 14.25
C THR A 175 7.43 21.32 14.14
N THR A 176 6.93 22.00 13.12
CA THR A 176 5.50 22.01 12.78
C THR A 176 5.07 20.56 12.50
N PRO A 177 4.04 20.02 13.16
CA PRO A 177 3.45 18.73 12.82
C PRO A 177 3.26 18.56 11.31
N PHE A 178 3.51 17.37 10.77
CA PHE A 178 3.43 17.11 9.33
C PHE A 178 2.07 17.53 8.73
N ARG A 179 0.98 17.33 9.47
CA ARG A 179 -0.36 17.81 9.12
C ARG A 179 -0.43 19.32 8.91
N GLU A 180 0.24 20.11 9.74
CA GLU A 180 0.29 21.57 9.60
C GLU A 180 1.11 21.97 8.38
N ALA A 181 2.21 21.26 8.09
CA ALA A 181 2.99 21.48 6.87
C ALA A 181 2.18 21.20 5.59
N VAL A 182 1.33 20.16 5.60
CA VAL A 182 0.40 19.88 4.48
C VAL A 182 -0.60 21.03 4.30
N LYS A 183 -1.14 21.55 5.41
CA LYS A 183 -2.10 22.66 5.39
C LYS A 183 -1.47 23.98 4.98
N SER A 184 -0.31 24.33 5.52
CA SER A 184 0.38 25.59 5.23
C SER A 184 0.81 25.69 3.77
N GLN A 185 1.09 24.55 3.13
CA GLN A 185 1.43 24.47 1.71
C GLN A 185 0.20 24.34 0.79
N ASN A 186 -1.03 24.36 1.33
CA ASN A 186 -2.29 24.15 0.59
C ASN A 186 -2.20 22.95 -0.39
N LEU A 187 -1.68 21.83 0.11
CA LEU A 187 -1.38 20.67 -0.72
C LEU A 187 -2.67 19.94 -1.13
N SER A 188 -2.90 19.79 -2.43
CA SER A 188 -4.01 19.00 -2.96
C SER A 188 -3.86 17.50 -2.64
N ARG A 189 -4.98 16.75 -2.67
CA ARG A 189 -4.94 15.29 -2.53
C ARG A 189 -4.07 14.65 -3.61
N ALA A 190 -4.18 15.13 -4.85
CA ALA A 190 -3.40 14.64 -5.98
C ALA A 190 -1.89 14.71 -5.68
N ASN A 191 -1.42 15.84 -5.15
CA ASN A 191 -0.02 16.05 -4.79
C ASN A 191 0.41 15.22 -3.59
N PHE A 192 -0.44 15.12 -2.56
CA PHE A 192 -0.17 14.27 -1.40
C PHE A 192 0.00 12.79 -1.81
N GLN A 193 -0.89 12.30 -2.66
CA GLN A 193 -0.87 10.93 -3.16
C GLN A 193 0.33 10.67 -4.09
N LEU A 194 0.68 11.63 -4.95
CA LEU A 194 1.90 11.58 -5.77
C LEU A 194 3.14 11.37 -4.90
N VAL A 195 3.33 12.20 -3.86
CA VAL A 195 4.48 12.11 -2.95
C VAL A 195 4.52 10.75 -2.23
N ARG A 196 3.36 10.27 -1.79
CA ARG A 196 3.25 9.02 -1.03
C ARG A 196 3.51 7.78 -1.88
N ARG A 197 2.92 7.71 -3.08
CA ARG A 197 3.07 6.60 -4.03
C ARG A 197 4.49 6.57 -4.61
N ALA A 198 5.04 7.72 -5.00
CA ALA A 198 6.42 7.79 -5.50
C ALA A 198 7.46 7.29 -4.49
N ALA A 199 7.28 7.60 -3.20
CA ALA A 199 8.15 7.06 -2.14
C ALA A 199 8.07 5.54 -2.00
N TYR A 200 6.90 4.96 -2.23
CA TYR A 200 6.74 3.50 -2.23
C TYR A 200 7.46 2.87 -3.42
N ASP A 201 7.24 3.42 -4.62
CA ASP A 201 7.78 2.88 -5.87
C ASP A 201 9.30 2.93 -5.90
N VAL A 202 9.91 4.05 -5.51
CA VAL A 202 11.38 4.18 -5.45
C VAL A 202 11.99 3.18 -4.45
N ARG A 203 11.34 2.92 -3.32
CA ARG A 203 11.83 1.92 -2.37
C ARG A 203 11.73 0.49 -2.91
N ARG A 204 10.76 0.21 -3.80
CA ARG A 204 10.65 -1.08 -4.49
C ARG A 204 11.61 -1.20 -5.68
N MET A 205 12.07 -0.09 -6.24
CA MET A 205 13.13 -0.10 -7.26
C MET A 205 14.44 -0.65 -6.71
N ILE A 206 14.75 -0.49 -5.43
CA ILE A 206 15.99 -1.01 -4.83
C ILE A 206 16.09 -2.53 -4.98
N PRO A 207 15.18 -3.36 -4.41
CA PRO A 207 15.25 -4.81 -4.61
C PRO A 207 15.04 -5.21 -6.07
N PHE A 208 14.21 -4.50 -6.83
CA PHE A 208 14.00 -4.79 -8.25
C PHE A 208 15.29 -4.66 -9.07
N THR A 209 16.04 -3.56 -8.88
CA THR A 209 17.32 -3.33 -9.55
C THR A 209 18.37 -4.33 -9.10
N LEU A 210 18.41 -4.70 -7.82
CA LEU A 210 19.31 -5.75 -7.34
C LEU A 210 19.02 -7.10 -8.02
N ILE A 211 17.75 -7.48 -8.14
CA ILE A 211 17.35 -8.70 -8.88
C ILE A 211 17.79 -8.58 -10.33
N LEU A 212 17.63 -7.41 -10.96
CA LEU A 212 18.06 -7.20 -12.34
C LEU A 212 19.57 -7.38 -12.54
N ILE A 213 20.37 -6.90 -11.59
CA ILE A 213 21.84 -7.06 -11.62
C ILE A 213 22.23 -8.53 -11.44
N VAL A 214 21.60 -9.26 -10.50
CA VAL A 214 21.96 -10.66 -10.21
C VAL A 214 21.42 -11.63 -11.26
N CYS A 215 20.16 -11.47 -11.67
CA CYS A 215 19.49 -12.39 -12.59
C CYS A 215 19.68 -12.00 -14.06
N GLY A 216 20.13 -10.77 -14.37
CA GLY A 216 20.36 -10.30 -15.72
C GLY A 216 19.14 -10.51 -16.62
N GLU A 217 19.32 -11.29 -17.68
CA GLU A 217 18.28 -11.68 -18.64
C GLU A 217 17.20 -12.62 -18.07
N MET A 218 17.45 -13.29 -16.94
CA MET A 218 16.47 -14.15 -16.25
C MET A 218 15.55 -13.37 -15.28
N THR A 219 15.70 -12.05 -15.20
CA THR A 219 14.87 -11.16 -14.36
C THR A 219 13.36 -11.29 -14.57
N PRO A 220 12.83 -11.47 -15.80
CA PRO A 220 11.40 -11.67 -15.99
C PRO A 220 10.84 -12.86 -15.20
N LEU A 221 11.60 -13.96 -15.06
CA LEU A 221 11.19 -15.12 -14.27
C LEU A 221 11.22 -14.83 -12.76
N ALA A 222 12.25 -14.13 -12.28
CA ALA A 222 12.36 -13.71 -10.89
C ALA A 222 11.21 -12.75 -10.49
N VAL A 223 10.86 -11.82 -11.37
CA VAL A 223 9.74 -10.87 -11.16
C VAL A 223 8.40 -11.61 -11.13
N LEU A 224 8.21 -12.62 -11.98
CA LEU A 224 7.01 -13.47 -11.94
C LEU A 224 6.92 -14.25 -10.63
N ALA A 225 8.02 -14.79 -10.12
CA ALA A 225 8.06 -15.56 -8.88
C ALA A 225 7.83 -14.68 -7.63
N LEU A 226 8.48 -13.52 -7.56
CA LEU A 226 8.45 -12.63 -6.40
C LEU A 226 7.23 -11.70 -6.39
N GLY A 227 6.63 -11.47 -7.56
CA GLY A 227 5.37 -10.75 -7.75
C GLY A 227 5.33 -9.37 -7.09
N ASN A 228 4.20 -9.06 -6.45
CA ASN A 228 3.92 -7.76 -5.79
C ASN A 228 4.89 -7.39 -4.66
N ALA A 229 5.75 -8.31 -4.21
CA ALA A 229 6.72 -8.02 -3.17
C ALA A 229 7.89 -7.15 -3.66
N VAL A 230 8.19 -7.17 -4.96
CA VAL A 230 9.36 -6.47 -5.51
C VAL A 230 8.99 -5.46 -6.59
N THR A 231 7.79 -5.54 -7.15
CA THR A 231 7.35 -4.61 -8.20
C THR A 231 6.80 -3.29 -7.63
N PRO A 232 7.19 -2.14 -8.20
CA PRO A 232 6.49 -0.86 -7.99
C PRO A 232 5.01 -0.97 -8.34
N PHE A 233 4.16 -0.11 -7.79
CA PHE A 233 2.73 -0.06 -8.11
C PHE A 233 2.48 0.12 -9.60
N THR A 234 3.25 0.99 -10.26
CA THR A 234 3.16 1.26 -11.70
C THR A 234 3.44 0.04 -12.58
N CYS A 235 4.08 -1.00 -12.04
CA CYS A 235 4.47 -2.23 -12.73
C CYS A 235 3.64 -3.46 -12.29
N ARG A 236 2.51 -3.28 -11.60
CA ARG A 236 1.68 -4.41 -11.15
C ARG A 236 0.71 -4.85 -12.22
N VAL A 237 0.78 -6.13 -12.57
CA VAL A 237 -0.11 -6.73 -13.56
C VAL A 237 -1.54 -6.83 -12.98
N PRO A 238 -2.61 -6.59 -13.77
CA PRO A 238 -3.99 -6.62 -13.27
C PRO A 238 -4.36 -7.90 -12.51
N GLN A 239 -3.89 -9.07 -12.96
CA GLN A 239 -4.11 -10.35 -12.26
C GLN A 239 -3.46 -10.38 -10.87
N GLN A 240 -2.27 -9.77 -10.72
CA GLN A 240 -1.60 -9.68 -9.43
C GLN A 240 -2.35 -8.77 -8.46
N ILE A 241 -3.01 -7.72 -8.96
CA ILE A 241 -3.85 -6.82 -8.16
C ILE A 241 -5.10 -7.57 -7.69
N LYS A 242 -5.80 -8.25 -8.60
CA LYS A 242 -6.97 -9.10 -8.27
C LYS A 242 -6.62 -10.14 -7.20
N LYS A 243 -5.51 -10.87 -7.38
CA LYS A 243 -5.04 -11.86 -6.39
C LYS A 243 -4.74 -11.21 -5.04
N ALA A 244 -4.09 -10.05 -5.02
CA ALA A 244 -3.78 -9.34 -3.78
C ALA A 244 -5.04 -8.86 -3.04
N ARG A 245 -6.05 -8.38 -3.77
CA ARG A 245 -7.36 -7.99 -3.23
C ARG A 245 -8.07 -9.17 -2.57
N LEU A 246 -8.15 -10.31 -3.26
CA LEU A 246 -8.73 -11.55 -2.70
C LEU A 246 -8.01 -12.00 -1.42
N GLN A 247 -6.68 -11.99 -1.44
CA GLN A 247 -5.87 -12.34 -0.27
C GLN A 247 -6.04 -11.32 0.88
N HIS A 248 -6.25 -10.05 0.58
CA HIS A 248 -6.52 -9.03 1.60
C HIS A 248 -7.93 -9.19 2.18
N ALA A 249 -8.96 -9.42 1.36
CA ALA A 249 -10.31 -9.72 1.82
C ALA A 249 -10.34 -10.91 2.79
N ALA A 250 -9.66 -12.01 2.46
CA ALA A 250 -9.57 -13.18 3.32
C ALA A 250 -8.87 -12.87 4.66
N ARG A 251 -7.74 -12.14 4.63
CA ARG A 251 -7.01 -11.73 5.84
C ARG A 251 -7.83 -10.79 6.73
N LYS A 252 -8.55 -9.84 6.12
CA LYS A 252 -9.45 -8.94 6.82
C LYS A 252 -10.56 -9.73 7.52
N ARG A 253 -11.24 -10.61 6.79
CA ARG A 253 -12.31 -11.46 7.33
C ARG A 253 -11.82 -12.26 8.54
N ALA A 254 -10.65 -12.88 8.44
CA ALA A 254 -10.05 -13.64 9.54
C ALA A 254 -9.70 -12.74 10.75
N ALA A 255 -9.14 -11.55 10.51
CA ALA A 255 -8.79 -10.61 11.57
C ALA A 255 -10.02 -10.05 12.29
N LEU A 256 -11.09 -9.73 11.55
CA LEU A 256 -12.34 -9.23 12.11
C LEU A 256 -13.08 -10.31 12.89
N ALA A 257 -13.11 -11.55 12.41
CA ALA A 257 -13.65 -12.69 13.14
C ALA A 257 -12.89 -12.92 14.46
N ALA A 258 -11.55 -12.88 14.44
CA ALA A 258 -10.74 -13.01 15.64
C ALA A 258 -10.99 -11.86 16.64
N HIS A 259 -11.17 -10.63 16.14
CA HIS A 259 -11.48 -9.48 16.97
C HIS A 259 -12.87 -9.61 17.63
N GLN A 260 -13.89 -10.01 16.87
CA GLN A 260 -15.24 -10.22 17.43
C GLN A 260 -15.31 -11.39 18.41
N ALA A 261 -14.52 -12.45 18.19
CA ALA A 261 -14.45 -13.56 19.13
C ALA A 261 -13.90 -13.11 20.48
N GLN A 262 -12.93 -12.19 20.48
CA GLN A 262 -12.36 -11.63 21.70
C GLN A 262 -13.27 -10.60 22.37
N ALA A 263 -13.88 -9.69 21.58
CA ALA A 263 -14.66 -8.58 22.11
C ALA A 263 -16.08 -8.99 22.53
N ARG A 264 -16.68 -9.98 21.85
CA ARG A 264 -18.12 -10.31 21.97
C ARG A 264 -18.41 -11.81 22.05
N GLY A 265 -17.40 -12.67 22.03
CA GLY A 265 -17.59 -14.12 22.00
C GLY A 265 -18.16 -14.66 20.67
N SER A 266 -18.29 -13.83 19.63
CA SER A 266 -18.82 -14.23 18.33
C SER A 266 -17.70 -14.71 17.41
N VAL A 267 -17.81 -15.92 16.86
CA VAL A 267 -16.82 -16.49 15.94
C VAL A 267 -16.96 -15.93 14.52
N THR A 268 -18.11 -15.35 14.20
CA THR A 268 -18.36 -14.70 12.91
C THR A 268 -18.06 -13.21 13.01
N GLY A 269 -17.28 -12.69 12.05
CA GLY A 269 -17.05 -11.25 11.89
C GLY A 269 -18.21 -10.56 11.15
N PRO A 270 -18.20 -9.22 11.04
CA PRO A 270 -19.24 -8.49 10.32
C PRO A 270 -19.15 -8.81 8.81
N ALA A 271 -20.30 -8.78 8.13
CA ALA A 271 -20.35 -9.05 6.70
C ALA A 271 -19.55 -8.00 5.92
N ALA A 272 -18.87 -8.44 4.84
CA ALA A 272 -18.06 -7.56 4.01
C ALA A 272 -18.93 -6.44 3.40
N GLY A 273 -18.47 -5.20 3.54
CA GLY A 273 -19.17 -4.01 3.06
C GLY A 273 -20.39 -3.58 3.88
N SER A 274 -20.72 -4.29 4.97
CA SER A 274 -21.81 -3.88 5.87
C SER A 274 -21.50 -2.59 6.61
N ASP A 275 -22.54 -1.87 7.04
CA ASP A 275 -22.39 -0.70 7.90
C ASP A 275 -21.67 -1.05 9.22
N ALA A 276 -21.93 -2.23 9.78
CA ALA A 276 -21.25 -2.73 10.98
C ALA A 276 -19.74 -2.93 10.78
N GLU A 277 -19.33 -3.49 9.63
CA GLU A 277 -17.90 -3.59 9.29
C GLU A 277 -17.27 -2.21 9.16
N ARG A 278 -17.91 -1.30 8.41
CA ARG A 278 -17.42 0.06 8.22
C ARG A 278 -17.26 0.78 9.56
N GLU A 279 -18.25 0.70 10.43
CA GLU A 279 -18.25 1.42 11.70
C GLU A 279 -17.12 0.94 12.62
N LEU A 280 -16.90 -0.38 12.69
CA LEU A 280 -15.78 -0.96 13.42
C LEU A 280 -14.44 -0.47 12.85
N LEU A 281 -14.27 -0.54 11.53
CA LEU A 281 -13.04 -0.05 10.88
C LEU A 281 -12.82 1.44 11.16
N ALA A 282 -13.87 2.25 11.12
CA ALA A 282 -13.80 3.69 11.24
C ALA A 282 -13.61 4.20 12.68
N ARG A 283 -14.40 3.69 13.64
CA ARG A 283 -14.41 4.14 15.04
C ARG A 283 -13.34 3.50 15.90
N GLU A 284 -12.86 2.33 15.49
CA GLU A 284 -11.85 1.59 16.26
C GLU A 284 -10.54 1.59 15.48
N PHE A 285 -10.44 0.82 14.40
CA PHE A 285 -9.14 0.53 13.78
C PHE A 285 -8.49 1.76 13.13
N ALA A 286 -9.30 2.71 12.66
CA ALA A 286 -8.88 3.98 12.08
C ALA A 286 -9.02 5.18 13.04
N HIS A 287 -9.18 4.94 14.35
CA HIS A 287 -9.32 6.00 15.34
C HIS A 287 -8.05 6.16 16.21
N PRO A 288 -7.41 7.35 16.25
CA PRO A 288 -6.15 7.54 16.98
C PRO A 288 -6.24 7.17 18.47
N GLY A 289 -7.33 7.56 19.14
CA GLY A 289 -7.51 7.28 20.57
C GLY A 289 -7.70 5.79 20.89
N TRP A 290 -8.20 5.00 19.93
CA TRP A 290 -8.31 3.55 20.08
C TRP A 290 -6.94 2.89 19.91
N VAL A 291 -6.14 3.32 18.93
CA VAL A 291 -4.79 2.77 18.66
C VAL A 291 -3.86 2.86 19.88
N GLU A 292 -3.99 3.91 20.69
CA GLU A 292 -3.18 4.07 21.91
C GLU A 292 -3.59 3.10 23.03
N LYS A 293 -4.88 2.77 23.13
CA LYS A 293 -5.44 1.95 24.22
C LYS A 293 -5.56 0.47 23.89
N ALA A 294 -5.66 0.14 22.60
CA ALA A 294 -5.83 -1.21 22.11
C ALA A 294 -4.70 -2.14 22.55
N SER A 295 -5.06 -3.37 22.90
CA SER A 295 -4.14 -4.44 23.27
C SER A 295 -3.22 -4.85 22.11
N ALA A 296 -2.19 -5.64 22.40
CA ALA A 296 -1.25 -6.06 21.37
C ALA A 296 -1.93 -6.89 20.26
N GLN A 297 -2.86 -7.75 20.62
CA GLN A 297 -3.63 -8.59 19.71
C GLN A 297 -4.54 -7.74 18.82
N GLU A 298 -5.25 -6.77 19.39
CA GLU A 298 -6.14 -5.87 18.63
C GLU A 298 -5.37 -5.05 17.60
N ILE A 299 -4.17 -4.56 17.94
CA ILE A 299 -3.30 -3.85 17.00
C ILE A 299 -2.92 -4.73 15.80
N LEU A 300 -2.62 -6.01 16.04
CA LEU A 300 -2.28 -6.95 14.97
C LEU A 300 -3.48 -7.27 14.07
N GLN A 301 -4.67 -7.41 14.65
CA GLN A 301 -5.92 -7.58 13.92
C GLN A 301 -6.22 -6.34 13.06
N ALA A 302 -6.14 -5.14 13.63
CA ALA A 302 -6.30 -3.89 12.90
C ALA A 302 -5.29 -3.73 11.77
N CYS A 303 -4.01 -4.04 12.02
CA CYS A 303 -2.97 -4.05 11.00
C CYS A 303 -3.25 -5.04 9.86
N ALA A 304 -3.80 -6.22 10.16
CA ALA A 304 -4.14 -7.20 9.14
C ALA A 304 -5.38 -6.77 8.33
N ALA A 305 -6.41 -6.25 9.00
CA ALA A 305 -7.64 -5.76 8.40
C ALA A 305 -7.38 -4.58 7.44
N LEU A 306 -6.54 -3.64 7.84
CA LEU A 306 -6.12 -2.49 7.02
C LEU A 306 -4.98 -2.81 6.04
N GLY A 307 -4.60 -4.09 5.88
CA GLY A 307 -3.65 -4.53 4.86
C GLY A 307 -2.18 -4.18 5.15
N LEU A 308 -1.85 -3.72 6.36
CA LEU A 308 -0.49 -3.38 6.78
C LEU A 308 0.37 -4.63 7.02
N VAL A 309 -0.24 -5.74 7.45
CA VAL A 309 0.45 -7.00 7.75
C VAL A 309 -0.23 -8.18 7.07
N ARG A 310 0.53 -9.24 6.78
CA ARG A 310 0.02 -10.47 6.12
C ARG A 310 -0.76 -11.40 7.06
N THR A 311 -0.59 -11.29 8.37
CA THR A 311 -1.28 -12.11 9.35
C THR A 311 -1.44 -11.33 10.65
N HIS A 312 -2.54 -11.58 11.37
CA HIS A 312 -2.78 -11.03 12.71
C HIS A 312 -2.13 -11.90 13.82
N THR A 313 -1.52 -13.04 13.48
CA THR A 313 -0.86 -13.96 14.42
C THR A 313 0.63 -13.68 14.64
N ARG A 314 1.06 -12.43 14.42
CA ARG A 314 2.48 -12.04 14.63
C ARG A 314 2.83 -12.01 16.12
N PRO A 315 4.13 -12.08 16.48
CA PRO A 315 4.55 -11.98 17.87
C PRO A 315 4.14 -10.64 18.50
N ALA A 316 3.43 -10.69 19.63
CA ALA A 316 2.96 -9.52 20.37
C ALA A 316 4.11 -8.62 20.85
N ALA A 317 5.30 -9.19 21.09
CA ALA A 317 6.50 -8.46 21.51
C ALA A 317 6.92 -7.35 20.53
N LEU A 318 6.61 -7.49 19.24
CA LEU A 318 6.94 -6.49 18.22
C LEU A 318 5.91 -5.35 18.14
N VAL A 319 4.77 -5.46 18.84
CA VAL A 319 3.69 -4.48 18.72
C VAL A 319 4.08 -3.08 19.16
N PRO A 320 4.71 -2.86 20.34
CA PRO A 320 5.09 -1.52 20.77
C PRO A 320 6.09 -0.85 19.84
N TRP A 321 7.00 -1.64 19.26
CA TRP A 321 8.16 -1.13 18.50
C TRP A 321 7.87 -0.98 17.00
N LEU A 322 7.03 -1.84 16.43
CA LEU A 322 6.83 -1.92 14.98
C LEU A 322 5.37 -1.70 14.58
N TYR A 323 4.44 -2.47 15.14
CA TYR A 323 3.07 -2.51 14.60
C TYR A 323 2.22 -1.32 15.06
N ARG A 324 2.25 -0.94 16.35
CA ARG A 324 1.51 0.23 16.84
C ARG A 324 2.02 1.54 16.20
N PRO A 325 3.33 1.83 16.13
CA PRO A 325 3.82 3.02 15.43
C PRO A 325 3.53 3.02 13.92
N ARG A 326 3.40 1.84 13.31
CA ARG A 326 3.01 1.71 11.90
C ARG A 326 1.51 1.98 11.71
N LEU A 327 0.66 1.42 12.57
CA LEU A 327 -0.78 1.67 12.55
C LEU A 327 -1.08 3.14 12.82
N ARG A 328 -0.46 3.75 13.83
CA ARG A 328 -0.61 5.19 14.15
C ARG A 328 -0.35 6.08 12.93
N ARG A 329 0.79 5.88 12.25
CA ARG A 329 1.11 6.61 11.01
C ARG A 329 0.08 6.39 9.91
N TYR A 330 -0.45 5.16 9.81
CA TYR A 330 -1.45 4.85 8.80
C TYR A 330 -2.80 5.51 9.11
N VAL A 331 -3.21 5.57 10.38
CA VAL A 331 -4.41 6.28 10.82
C VAL A 331 -4.28 7.79 10.59
N GLU A 332 -3.12 8.37 10.87
CA GLU A 332 -2.83 9.77 10.54
C GLU A 332 -2.90 10.02 9.02
N TYR A 333 -2.35 9.10 8.23
CA TYR A 333 -2.50 9.13 6.77
C TYR A 333 -3.98 9.15 6.35
N LEU A 334 -4.80 8.25 6.88
CA LEU A 334 -6.22 8.17 6.54
C LEU A 334 -6.97 9.44 6.91
N ALA A 335 -6.68 10.02 8.09
CA ALA A 335 -7.29 11.26 8.53
C ALA A 335 -6.93 12.44 7.60
N LEU A 336 -5.67 12.52 7.16
CA LEU A 336 -5.22 13.51 6.18
C LEU A 336 -5.87 13.31 4.82
N ASP A 337 -5.91 12.07 4.30
CA ASP A 337 -6.54 11.77 3.01
C ASP A 337 -8.04 12.06 3.04
N ASP A 338 -8.74 11.73 4.14
CA ASP A 338 -10.15 12.06 4.32
C ASP A 338 -10.40 13.58 4.30
N GLU A 339 -9.53 14.39 4.92
CA GLU A 339 -9.62 15.85 4.87
C GLU A 339 -9.41 16.38 3.44
N LEU A 340 -8.40 15.87 2.74
CA LEU A 340 -8.07 16.28 1.38
C LEU A 340 -9.13 15.84 0.36
N ILE A 341 -9.79 14.70 0.55
CA ILE A 341 -10.94 14.29 -0.28
C ILE A 341 -12.08 15.30 -0.11
N ARG A 342 -12.43 15.68 1.12
CA ARG A 342 -13.52 16.64 1.37
C ARG A 342 -13.21 18.01 0.75
N GLN A 343 -11.97 18.48 0.88
CA GLN A 343 -11.53 19.75 0.28
C GLN A 343 -11.53 19.70 -1.25
N GLY A 344 -11.19 18.55 -1.85
CA GLY A 344 -11.14 18.35 -3.30
C GLY A 344 -12.49 18.06 -3.97
N GLY A 345 -13.63 18.44 -3.37
CA GLY A 345 -14.96 18.21 -3.94
C GLY A 345 -15.62 16.87 -3.58
N GLY A 346 -15.05 16.13 -2.63
CA GLY A 346 -15.62 14.89 -2.12
C GLY A 346 -15.52 13.69 -3.08
N VAL A 347 -16.27 12.64 -2.76
CA VAL A 347 -16.32 11.40 -3.57
C VAL A 347 -16.80 11.63 -5.01
N PRO A 348 -17.78 12.52 -5.30
CA PRO A 348 -18.22 12.77 -6.68
C PRO A 348 -17.10 13.28 -7.61
N ALA A 349 -16.13 14.03 -7.07
CA ALA A 349 -15.00 14.54 -7.85
C ALA A 349 -13.91 13.48 -8.13
N MET A 350 -13.98 12.31 -7.48
CA MET A 350 -12.98 11.26 -7.62
C MET A 350 -13.26 10.36 -8.84
N GLU A 351 -12.18 9.98 -9.53
CA GLU A 351 -12.21 8.93 -10.55
C GLU A 351 -12.52 7.56 -9.92
N ALA A 352 -13.21 6.68 -10.67
CA ALA A 352 -13.60 5.34 -10.22
C ALA A 352 -12.42 4.53 -9.62
N ALA A 353 -11.27 4.57 -10.29
CA ALA A 353 -10.07 3.87 -9.81
C ALA A 353 -9.56 4.42 -8.47
N GLU A 354 -9.65 5.73 -8.26
CA GLU A 354 -9.22 6.39 -7.03
C GLU A 354 -10.19 6.14 -5.88
N VAL A 355 -11.49 6.00 -6.18
CA VAL A 355 -12.49 5.55 -5.20
C VAL A 355 -12.17 4.13 -4.75
N SER A 356 -11.97 3.19 -5.68
CA SER A 356 -11.65 1.79 -5.35
C SER A 356 -10.39 1.69 -4.48
N ILE A 357 -9.32 2.43 -4.83
CA ILE A 357 -8.10 2.50 -4.01
C ILE A 357 -8.37 3.08 -2.62
N ALA A 358 -9.10 4.20 -2.54
CA ALA A 358 -9.41 4.85 -1.27
C ALA A 358 -10.24 3.94 -0.34
N VAL A 359 -11.20 3.20 -0.89
CA VAL A 359 -12.00 2.20 -0.17
C VAL A 359 -11.13 1.07 0.35
N GLU A 360 -10.25 0.50 -0.49
CA GLU A 360 -9.32 -0.56 -0.09
C GLU A 360 -8.40 -0.13 1.06
N GLU A 361 -7.86 1.09 1.00
CA GLU A 361 -6.98 1.62 2.03
C GLU A 361 -7.67 1.79 3.38
N ARG A 362 -8.97 2.04 3.37
CA ARG A 362 -9.82 2.13 4.57
C ARG A 362 -10.31 0.77 5.06
N GLY A 363 -9.91 -0.33 4.40
CA GLY A 363 -10.31 -1.69 4.74
C GLY A 363 -11.60 -2.16 4.06
N GLY A 364 -12.19 -1.37 3.17
CA GLY A 364 -13.38 -1.73 2.39
C GLY A 364 -13.15 -2.78 1.29
N VAL A 365 -12.04 -3.52 1.33
CA VAL A 365 -11.78 -4.62 0.40
C VAL A 365 -12.90 -5.68 0.49
N GLY A 366 -13.56 -5.95 -0.64
CA GLY A 366 -14.71 -6.87 -0.71
C GLY A 366 -16.08 -6.21 -0.70
N VAL A 367 -16.18 -4.87 -0.60
CA VAL A 367 -17.45 -4.12 -0.80
C VAL A 367 -18.08 -4.40 -2.18
N ALA A 368 -17.22 -4.60 -3.18
CA ALA A 368 -17.58 -4.85 -4.57
C ALA A 368 -17.60 -6.35 -4.95
N ASP A 369 -17.42 -7.28 -3.99
CA ASP A 369 -17.34 -8.70 -4.32
C ASP A 369 -18.64 -9.20 -4.97
N GLY A 370 -18.51 -9.86 -6.13
CA GLY A 370 -19.65 -10.45 -6.86
C GLY A 370 -20.51 -9.45 -7.65
N LYS A 371 -20.14 -8.16 -7.72
CA LYS A 371 -20.90 -7.12 -8.43
C LYS A 371 -20.33 -6.83 -9.82
N GLU A 372 -21.19 -6.38 -10.74
CA GLU A 372 -20.75 -5.87 -12.04
C GLU A 372 -19.99 -4.55 -11.91
N TYR A 373 -19.25 -4.14 -12.95
CA TYR A 373 -18.37 -2.96 -12.92
C TYR A 373 -19.06 -1.68 -12.42
N TRP A 374 -20.22 -1.33 -12.99
CA TRP A 374 -20.95 -0.11 -12.66
C TRP A 374 -21.60 -0.19 -11.26
N GLU A 375 -22.05 -1.39 -10.86
CA GLU A 375 -22.60 -1.62 -9.52
C GLU A 375 -21.52 -1.55 -8.45
N ALA A 376 -20.37 -2.15 -8.72
CA ALA A 376 -19.18 -2.12 -7.87
C ALA A 376 -18.75 -0.68 -7.60
N GLU A 377 -18.59 0.15 -8.64
CA GLU A 377 -18.21 1.55 -8.48
C GLU A 377 -19.22 2.32 -7.62
N ARG A 378 -20.52 2.16 -7.91
CA ARG A 378 -21.57 2.85 -7.16
C ARG A 378 -21.55 2.48 -5.68
N GLU A 379 -21.33 1.21 -5.37
CA GLU A 379 -21.29 0.70 -4.01
C GLU A 379 -20.03 1.14 -3.26
N GLU A 380 -18.88 1.16 -3.94
CA GLU A 380 -17.63 1.72 -3.41
C GLU A 380 -17.78 3.23 -3.11
N ARG A 381 -18.41 4.00 -4.01
CA ARG A 381 -18.69 5.43 -3.80
C ARG A 381 -19.58 5.65 -2.58
N ARG A 382 -20.71 4.96 -2.48
CA ARG A 382 -21.62 5.02 -1.33
C ARG A 382 -20.92 4.66 -0.02
N TRP A 383 -20.11 3.61 -0.05
CA TRP A 383 -19.35 3.18 1.13
C TRP A 383 -18.37 4.26 1.58
N LEU A 384 -17.64 4.88 0.64
CA LEU A 384 -16.69 5.94 0.93
C LEU A 384 -17.37 7.23 1.41
N GLU A 385 -18.52 7.60 0.84
CA GLU A 385 -19.31 8.74 1.30
C GLU A 385 -19.73 8.56 2.77
N ARG A 386 -20.27 7.39 3.12
CA ARG A 386 -20.62 7.07 4.51
C ARG A 386 -19.40 7.03 5.41
N TRP A 387 -18.26 6.54 4.92
CA TRP A 387 -16.99 6.62 5.65
C TRP A 387 -16.63 8.08 5.95
N LEU A 388 -16.70 8.98 4.97
CA LEU A 388 -16.34 10.38 5.13
C LEU A 388 -17.36 11.20 5.95
N GLY A 389 -18.64 10.80 5.96
CA GLY A 389 -19.71 11.46 6.73
C GLY A 389 -19.60 11.34 8.25
N ARG A 390 -18.57 10.63 8.76
CA ARG A 390 -18.33 10.43 10.20
C ARG A 390 -17.65 11.61 10.92
N ALA A 391 -17.31 12.68 10.20
CA ALA A 391 -16.54 13.80 10.73
C ALA A 391 -17.38 14.73 11.61
#